data_AF-A0A9N8RJH3-F1
#
_entry.id   AF-A0A9N8RJH3-F1
#
_cell.length_a   1.000
_cell.length_b   1.000
_cell.length_c   1.000
_cell.angle_alpha   90.00
_cell.angle_beta   90.00
_cell.angle_gamma   90.00
#
_symmetry.space_group_name_H-M   'P 1'
#
loop_
_entity.id
_entity.type
_entity.pdbx_description
1 polymer ?
#
loop_
_entity_poly.entity_id
_entity_poly.type
_entity_poly.pdbx_seq_one_letter_code
_entity_poly.pdbx_strand_id
1 'polypeptide(L)'
;MLTIKSLVFSILLVGAVHAQEPTDDSKHNCCLHIKNASDAWWLTNPDITEEVCKQFKDDAKFDGETCNGDTIDDADWKSKCKVYGTSLGWTDERVGAGHNGTCYPIDN
;
A
#
# COMPACT_ATOMS: atom_id res chain seq x y z
N MET A 1 -14.03 21.09 -61.87
CA MET A 1 -13.72 20.05 -60.86
C MET A 1 -12.50 19.29 -61.33
N LEU A 2 -11.38 19.37 -60.61
CA LEU A 2 -10.21 18.51 -60.81
C LEU A 2 -9.73 18.05 -59.43
N THR A 3 -9.65 16.73 -59.32
CA THR A 3 -9.50 15.92 -58.13
C THR A 3 -8.03 15.89 -57.70
N ILE A 4 -7.69 16.53 -56.59
CA ILE A 4 -6.35 16.38 -56.00
C ILE A 4 -6.38 15.19 -55.05
N LYS A 5 -5.47 14.27 -55.37
CA LYS A 5 -5.29 12.94 -54.81
C LYS A 5 -4.89 13.01 -53.34
N SER A 6 -5.45 12.05 -52.61
CA SER A 6 -5.09 11.63 -51.26
C SER A 6 -3.58 11.60 -51.01
N LEU A 7 -3.12 12.23 -49.94
CA LEU A 7 -1.91 11.80 -49.23
C LEU A 7 -2.30 11.40 -47.80
N VAL A 8 -2.27 10.09 -47.61
CA VAL A 8 -2.46 9.38 -46.36
C VAL A 8 -1.27 9.71 -45.44
N PHE A 9 -1.51 10.41 -44.34
CA PHE A 9 -0.53 10.50 -43.25
C PHE A 9 -0.62 9.23 -42.41
N SER A 10 0.13 8.23 -42.85
CA SER A 10 0.36 6.98 -42.11
C SER A 10 1.57 7.12 -41.20
N ILE A 11 1.32 6.81 -39.93
CA ILE A 11 2.22 6.17 -38.97
C ILE A 11 3.35 7.04 -38.42
N LEU A 12 3.24 7.35 -37.14
CA LEU A 12 4.24 6.93 -36.13
C LEU A 12 3.58 7.02 -34.75
N LEU A 13 2.82 5.97 -34.43
CA LEU A 13 2.63 5.51 -33.05
C LEU A 13 4.02 5.11 -32.54
N VAL A 14 4.82 6.09 -32.11
CA VAL A 14 6.01 5.82 -31.33
C VAL A 14 5.50 5.39 -29.97
N GLY A 15 5.68 4.10 -29.69
CA GLY A 15 5.30 3.48 -28.44
C GLY A 15 5.92 4.24 -27.28
N ALA A 16 5.09 5.02 -26.60
CA ALA A 16 5.20 5.20 -25.16
C ALA A 16 4.24 4.21 -24.49
N VAL A 17 4.37 2.93 -24.83
CA VAL A 17 4.19 1.90 -23.81
C VAL A 17 5.44 2.03 -22.95
N HIS A 18 5.46 3.06 -22.10
CA HIS A 18 5.97 2.81 -20.77
C HIS A 18 5.00 1.76 -20.23
N ALA A 19 5.35 0.49 -20.46
CA ALA A 19 5.13 -0.49 -19.43
C ALA A 19 5.89 0.10 -18.24
N GLN A 20 5.20 0.93 -17.45
CA GLN A 20 5.45 0.89 -16.02
C GLN A 20 5.32 -0.59 -15.72
N GLU A 21 6.47 -1.24 -15.53
CA GLU A 21 6.55 -2.39 -14.66
C GLU A 21 5.53 -2.11 -13.56
N PRO A 22 4.51 -2.97 -13.34
CA PRO A 22 3.69 -2.80 -12.18
C PRO A 22 4.67 -2.91 -11.02
N THR A 23 5.10 -1.78 -10.48
CA THR A 23 5.79 -1.76 -9.22
C THR A 23 4.74 -2.31 -8.29
N ASP A 24 4.89 -3.57 -7.93
CA ASP A 24 4.19 -4.14 -6.80
C ASP A 24 4.79 -3.45 -5.58
N ASP A 25 4.41 -2.18 -5.42
CA ASP A 25 4.80 -1.28 -4.35
C ASP A 25 3.94 -1.67 -3.13
N SER A 26 4.11 -2.89 -2.64
CA SER A 26 3.50 -3.42 -1.42
C SER A 26 4.11 -2.65 -0.23
N LYS A 27 3.70 -1.39 -0.09
CA LYS A 27 4.15 -0.44 0.95
C LYS A 27 3.27 -0.58 2.16
N HIS A 28 3.45 -1.64 2.91
CA HIS A 28 2.55 -1.97 4.00
C HIS A 28 2.73 -1.04 5.20
N ASN A 29 1.64 -0.69 5.87
CA ASN A 29 1.66 0.03 7.14
C ASN A 29 0.65 -0.60 8.11
N CYS A 30 0.98 -0.59 9.41
CA CYS A 30 0.02 -0.93 10.46
C CYS A 30 -0.81 0.30 10.82
N CYS A 31 -2.06 0.06 11.23
CA CYS A 31 -3.05 1.09 11.48
C CYS A 31 -3.73 0.91 12.85
N LEU A 32 -4.12 2.02 13.46
CA LEU A 32 -4.87 2.04 14.70
C LEU A 32 -6.18 2.81 14.56
N HIS A 33 -7.24 2.27 15.15
CA HIS A 33 -8.55 2.91 15.18
C HIS A 33 -8.73 3.72 16.47
N ILE A 34 -8.98 5.03 16.34
CA ILE A 34 -9.18 5.95 17.47
C ILE A 34 -10.67 6.26 17.64
N LYS A 35 -11.32 5.55 18.57
CA LYS A 35 -12.78 5.62 18.84
C LYS A 35 -13.25 6.90 19.56
N ASN A 36 -12.35 7.72 20.10
CA ASN A 36 -12.71 8.88 20.94
C ASN A 36 -12.71 10.22 20.20
N ALA A 37 -12.42 10.24 18.90
CA ALA A 37 -12.66 11.41 18.06
C ALA A 37 -14.13 11.40 17.58
N SER A 38 -14.72 12.58 17.39
CA SER A 38 -16.10 12.75 16.87
C SER A 38 -16.35 12.03 15.54
N ASP A 39 -15.27 11.69 14.86
CA ASP A 39 -15.23 10.87 13.66
C ASP A 39 -14.19 9.76 13.92
N ALA A 40 -14.65 8.52 14.05
CA ALA A 40 -13.76 7.40 14.32
C ALA A 40 -12.83 7.21 13.09
N TRP A 41 -11.54 7.44 13.27
CA TRP A 41 -10.56 7.41 12.19
C TRP A 41 -9.52 6.32 12.40
N TRP A 42 -9.10 5.73 11.28
CA TRP A 42 -7.94 4.86 11.20
C TRP A 42 -6.72 5.71 10.85
N LEU A 43 -5.65 5.56 11.62
CA LEU A 43 -4.39 6.29 11.42
C LEU A 43 -3.25 5.30 11.30
N THR A 44 -2.27 5.62 10.47
CA THR A 44 -1.02 4.86 10.40
C THR A 44 -0.29 4.94 11.73
N ASN A 45 0.41 3.87 12.08
CA ASN A 45 1.31 3.86 13.23
C ASN A 45 2.71 3.39 12.80
N PRO A 46 3.61 4.32 12.47
CA PRO A 46 4.96 4.00 12.01
C PRO A 46 5.76 3.15 13.00
N ASP A 47 5.58 3.31 14.31
CA ASP A 47 6.31 2.53 15.32
C ASP A 47 5.91 1.03 15.26
N ILE A 48 4.61 0.76 15.15
CA ILE A 48 4.10 -0.61 14.97
C ILE A 48 4.52 -1.15 13.60
N THR A 49 4.46 -0.31 12.54
CA THR A 49 4.91 -0.68 11.20
C THR A 49 6.38 -1.10 11.20
N GLU A 50 7.27 -0.33 11.84
CA GLU A 50 8.70 -0.62 11.91
C GLU A 50 8.96 -1.97 12.59
N GLU A 51 8.31 -2.20 13.74
CA GLU A 51 8.49 -3.42 14.52
C GLU A 51 7.96 -4.67 13.81
N VAL A 52 6.86 -4.54 13.08
CA VAL A 52 6.37 -5.62 12.22
C VAL A 52 7.30 -5.82 11.03
N CYS A 53 7.79 -4.75 10.40
CA CYS A 53 8.70 -4.83 9.26
C CYS A 53 10.00 -5.58 9.59
N LYS A 54 10.49 -5.50 10.83
CA LYS A 54 11.66 -6.27 11.30
C LYS A 54 11.46 -7.79 11.19
N GLN A 55 10.23 -8.28 11.16
CA GLN A 55 9.90 -9.70 10.98
C GLN A 55 10.03 -10.16 9.51
N PHE A 56 10.06 -9.20 8.57
CA PHE A 56 10.21 -9.42 7.13
C PHE A 56 11.54 -8.87 6.60
N LYS A 57 12.52 -8.62 7.47
CA LYS A 57 13.78 -7.91 7.17
C LYS A 57 14.62 -8.46 6.01
N ASP A 58 14.42 -9.73 5.66
CA ASP A 58 15.17 -10.39 4.58
C ASP A 58 14.56 -10.04 3.21
N ASP A 59 13.27 -9.65 3.17
CA ASP A 59 12.48 -9.40 1.96
C ASP A 59 11.92 -7.97 1.89
N ALA A 60 12.06 -7.18 2.96
CA ALA A 60 11.45 -5.86 3.06
C ALA A 60 12.26 -4.85 3.88
N LYS A 61 12.04 -3.57 3.61
CA LYS A 61 12.71 -2.46 4.28
C LYS A 61 11.73 -1.36 4.69
N PHE A 62 11.86 -0.91 5.93
CA PHE A 62 11.14 0.24 6.44
C PHE A 62 11.74 1.55 5.94
N ASP A 63 10.92 2.46 5.41
CA ASP A 63 11.34 3.76 4.89
C ASP A 63 11.04 4.95 5.81
N GLY A 64 10.54 4.68 7.02
CA GLY A 64 10.12 5.68 7.99
C GLY A 64 8.60 5.80 8.13
N GLU A 65 7.84 5.27 7.17
CA GLU A 65 6.37 5.29 7.20
C GLU A 65 5.77 3.94 6.83
N THR A 66 6.35 3.29 5.81
CA THR A 66 5.89 2.03 5.23
C THR A 66 6.99 0.98 5.19
N CYS A 67 6.59 -0.29 5.24
CA CYS A 67 7.45 -1.44 5.00
C CYS A 67 7.33 -1.86 3.54
N ASN A 68 8.42 -1.74 2.79
CA ASN A 68 8.43 -1.95 1.35
C ASN A 68 9.07 -3.30 1.06
N GLY A 69 8.30 -4.25 0.51
CA GLY A 69 8.80 -5.54 0.08
C GLY A 69 7.82 -6.26 -0.83
N ASP A 70 8.31 -6.74 -1.97
CA ASP A 70 7.51 -7.24 -3.10
C ASP A 70 6.82 -8.59 -2.84
N THR A 71 7.00 -9.20 -1.66
CA THR A 71 6.55 -10.56 -1.35
C THR A 71 5.81 -10.69 -0.03
N ILE A 72 5.46 -9.56 0.59
CA ILE A 72 4.71 -9.57 1.85
C ILE A 72 3.24 -9.87 1.55
N ASP A 73 2.73 -10.98 2.11
CA ASP A 73 1.30 -11.30 2.05
C ASP A 73 0.48 -10.35 2.95
N ASP A 74 -0.60 -9.80 2.41
CA ASP A 74 -1.50 -8.87 3.11
C ASP A 74 -2.12 -9.46 4.38
N ALA A 75 -2.53 -10.74 4.33
CA ALA A 75 -3.17 -11.39 5.46
C ALA A 75 -2.15 -11.69 6.56
N ASP A 76 -0.93 -12.12 6.21
CA ASP A 76 0.15 -12.28 7.17
C ASP A 76 0.56 -10.94 7.78
N TRP A 77 0.76 -9.90 6.97
CA TRP A 77 1.08 -8.55 7.46
C TRP A 77 0.03 -8.05 8.45
N LYS A 78 -1.26 -8.13 8.08
CA LYS A 78 -2.39 -7.75 8.95
C LYS A 78 -2.39 -8.56 10.25
N SER A 79 -2.13 -9.87 10.18
CA SER A 79 -2.02 -10.74 11.34
C SER A 79 -0.87 -10.30 12.27
N LYS A 80 0.31 -9.99 11.72
CA LYS A 80 1.45 -9.49 12.49
C LYS A 80 1.19 -8.14 13.13
N CYS A 81 0.55 -7.19 12.42
CA CYS A 81 0.11 -5.93 12.99
C CYS A 81 -0.81 -6.16 14.20
N LYS A 82 -1.82 -7.03 14.07
CA LYS A 82 -2.74 -7.38 15.18
C LYS A 82 -2.03 -7.99 16.37
N VAL A 83 -1.16 -8.99 16.15
CA VAL A 83 -0.39 -9.62 17.23
C VAL A 83 0.47 -8.59 17.96
N TYR A 84 1.19 -7.74 17.23
CA TYR A 84 2.05 -6.74 17.86
C TYR A 84 1.24 -5.63 18.56
N GLY A 85 0.24 -5.06 17.89
CA GLY A 85 -0.61 -4.01 18.47
C GLY A 85 -1.36 -4.49 19.72
N THR A 86 -1.86 -5.72 19.73
CA THR A 86 -2.50 -6.30 20.92
C THR A 86 -1.52 -6.52 22.07
N SER A 87 -0.26 -6.87 21.77
CA SER A 87 0.80 -6.95 22.79
C SER A 87 1.10 -5.59 23.46
N LEU A 88 0.82 -4.48 22.76
CA LEU A 88 0.93 -3.12 23.29
C LEU A 88 -0.34 -2.65 24.04
N GLY A 89 -1.36 -3.52 24.18
CA GLY A 89 -2.59 -3.23 24.92
C GLY A 89 -3.76 -2.69 24.08
N TRP A 90 -3.64 -2.65 22.76
CA TRP A 90 -4.77 -2.35 21.88
C TRP A 90 -5.71 -3.55 21.76
N THR A 91 -7.01 -3.30 21.60
CA THR A 91 -7.96 -4.38 21.29
C THR A 91 -7.83 -4.78 19.82
N ASP A 92 -8.08 -6.05 19.50
CA ASP A 92 -7.93 -6.58 18.13
C ASP A 92 -8.74 -5.78 17.10
N GLU A 93 -9.95 -5.34 17.46
CA GLU A 93 -10.79 -4.53 16.56
C GLU A 93 -10.28 -3.10 16.34
N ARG A 94 -9.22 -2.69 17.05
CA ARG A 94 -8.57 -1.39 16.93
C ARG A 94 -7.24 -1.44 16.23
N VAL A 95 -6.79 -2.60 15.77
CA VAL A 95 -5.52 -2.78 15.07
C VAL A 95 -5.78 -3.34 13.67
N GLY A 96 -5.33 -2.61 12.66
CA GLY A 96 -5.51 -2.93 11.25
C GLY A 96 -4.23 -2.77 10.46
N ALA A 97 -4.37 -2.78 9.14
CA ALA A 97 -3.28 -2.60 8.21
C ALA A 97 -3.78 -1.81 6.98
N GLY A 98 -2.84 -1.29 6.20
CA GLY A 98 -3.10 -0.68 4.92
C GLY A 98 -1.82 -0.54 4.11
N HIS A 99 -1.91 0.29 3.07
CA HIS A 99 -0.86 0.45 2.07
C HIS A 99 -0.59 1.90 1.78
N ASN A 100 0.65 2.23 1.39
CA ASN A 100 1.04 3.54 0.89
C ASN A 100 0.68 4.70 1.85
N GLY A 101 0.85 4.47 3.16
CA GLY A 101 0.53 5.48 4.19
C GLY A 101 -0.97 5.67 4.42
N THR A 102 -1.81 4.78 3.88
CA THR A 102 -3.26 4.82 4.04
C THR A 102 -3.75 3.68 4.91
N CYS A 103 -4.90 3.87 5.56
CA CYS A 103 -5.51 2.87 6.41
C CYS A 103 -6.92 2.54 5.95
N TYR A 104 -7.21 1.23 5.89
CA TYR A 104 -8.52 0.73 5.50
C TYR A 104 -9.21 0.07 6.69
N PRO A 105 -10.54 0.26 6.87
CA PRO A 105 -11.32 -0.58 7.75
C PRO A 105 -11.12 -2.06 7.40
N ILE A 106 -11.12 -2.90 8.42
CA ILE A 106 -10.71 -4.32 8.34
C ILE A 106 -11.66 -5.18 7.51
N ASP A 107 -12.84 -4.67 7.16
CA ASP A 107 -13.92 -5.42 6.50
C ASP A 107 -14.44 -4.66 5.27
N ASN A 108 -14.29 -5.26 4.09
CA ASN A 108 -15.24 -5.19 2.99
C ASN A 108 -15.72 -6.61 2.73
#